data_AF-A0A372YQ14-F1
#
_entry.id   AF-A0A372YQ14-F1
#
_cell.length_a   1.000
_cell.length_b   1.000
_cell.length_c   1.000
_cell.angle_alpha   90.00
_cell.angle_beta   90.00
_cell.angle_gamma   90.00
#
_symmetry.space_group_name_H-M   'P 1'
#
loop_
_entity.id
_entity.type
_entity.pdbx_description
1 polymer ?
#
loop_
_entity_poly.entity_id
_entity_poly.type
_entity_poly.pdbx_seq_one_letter_code
_entity_poly.pdbx_strand_id
1 'polypeptide(L)'
;MANAKQKKGFTKKILGGSELTMEEYAAYITALKAKPFLTSAEASTLFEIGIGRVRSLMKADDADFVVMTDTIRSRRIHRETFEKYLVSHGIH
;
A
#
# COMPACT_ATOMS: atom_id res chain seq x y z
N MET A 1 9.00 -38.32 -16.50
CA MET A 1 9.64 -37.35 -15.59
C MET A 1 8.56 -36.67 -14.78
N ALA A 2 8.44 -37.00 -13.50
CA ALA A 2 7.44 -36.41 -12.62
C ALA A 2 7.82 -34.95 -12.36
N ASN A 3 7.03 -34.01 -12.88
CA ASN A 3 7.21 -32.59 -12.63
C ASN A 3 6.71 -32.34 -11.20
N ALA A 4 7.63 -32.36 -10.24
CA ALA A 4 7.36 -32.03 -8.86
C ALA A 4 6.77 -30.62 -8.83
N LYS A 5 5.45 -30.52 -8.69
CA LYS A 5 4.78 -29.29 -8.27
C LYS A 5 5.38 -28.95 -6.92
N GLN A 6 6.45 -28.16 -6.92
CA GLN A 6 6.94 -27.48 -5.75
C GLN A 6 5.71 -26.86 -5.10
N LYS A 7 5.35 -27.34 -3.91
CA LYS A 7 4.37 -26.67 -3.06
C LYS A 7 5.01 -25.33 -2.72
N LYS A 8 4.86 -24.34 -3.60
CA LYS A 8 5.09 -22.95 -3.22
C LYS A 8 4.24 -22.77 -1.97
N GLY A 9 4.88 -22.39 -0.87
CA GLY A 9 4.17 -22.09 0.37
C GLY A 9 3.11 -21.01 0.13
N PHE A 10 2.43 -20.54 1.17
CA PHE A 10 1.52 -19.42 1.00
C PHE A 10 2.25 -18.22 0.37
N THR A 11 1.68 -17.68 -0.70
CA THR A 11 2.19 -16.52 -1.43
C THR A 11 1.16 -15.40 -1.41
N LYS A 12 1.60 -14.15 -1.50
CA LYS A 12 0.74 -12.97 -1.59
C LYS A 12 1.12 -12.15 -2.81
N LYS A 13 0.14 -11.84 -3.65
CA LYS A 13 0.32 -10.97 -4.81
C LYS A 13 0.14 -9.52 -4.39
N ILE A 14 1.15 -8.70 -4.64
CA ILE A 14 1.05 -7.24 -4.43
C ILE A 14 0.39 -6.58 -5.64
N LEU A 15 -0.36 -5.51 -5.39
CA LEU A 15 -1.06 -4.82 -6.46
C LEU A 15 -0.06 -4.15 -7.41
N GLY A 16 -0.08 -4.54 -8.69
CA GLY A 16 0.84 -4.01 -9.71
C GLY A 16 2.26 -4.56 -9.66
N GLY A 17 2.52 -5.61 -8.87
CA GLY A 17 3.84 -6.24 -8.77
C GLY A 17 3.79 -7.77 -8.78
N SER A 18 4.93 -8.37 -8.37
CA SER A 18 5.15 -9.81 -8.39
C SER A 18 4.41 -10.55 -7.26
N GLU A 19 4.30 -11.86 -7.41
CA GLU A 19 3.88 -12.74 -6.34
C GLU A 19 5.05 -12.93 -5.35
N LEU A 20 4.81 -12.65 -4.07
CA LEU A 20 5.79 -12.74 -3.00
C LEU A 20 5.49 -13.96 -2.12
N THR A 21 6.52 -14.62 -1.61
CA THR A 21 6.40 -15.52 -0.46
C THR A 21 5.97 -14.74 0.79
N MET A 22 5.47 -15.43 1.82
CA MET A 22 5.08 -14.72 3.07
C MET A 22 6.26 -14.02 3.75
N GLU A 23 7.48 -14.55 3.63
CA GLU A 23 8.68 -13.91 4.19
C GLU A 23 9.02 -12.62 3.43
N GLU A 24 9.01 -12.67 2.10
CA GLU A 24 9.19 -11.48 1.26
C GLU A 24 8.07 -10.46 1.48
N TYR A 25 6.84 -10.92 1.70
CA TYR A 25 5.72 -10.05 2.01
C TYR A 25 5.89 -9.36 3.36
N ALA A 26 6.35 -10.06 4.39
CA ALA A 26 6.64 -9.47 5.70
C ALA A 26 7.77 -8.43 5.63
N ALA A 27 8.83 -8.73 4.87
CA ALA A 27 9.91 -7.78 4.59
C ALA A 27 9.39 -6.55 3.83
N TYR A 28 8.52 -6.75 2.85
CA TYR A 28 7.87 -5.68 2.09
C TYR A 28 7.02 -4.78 3.00
N ILE A 29 6.18 -5.33 3.87
CA ILE A 29 5.40 -4.54 4.83
C ILE A 29 6.31 -3.76 5.78
N THR A 30 7.39 -4.37 6.25
CA THR A 30 8.38 -3.69 7.11
C THR A 30 9.01 -2.49 6.38
N ALA A 31 9.37 -2.66 5.11
CA ALA A 31 9.88 -1.58 4.28
C ALA A 31 8.84 -0.46 4.07
N LEU A 32 7.56 -0.80 3.85
CA LEU A 32 6.49 0.19 3.72
C LEU A 32 6.29 1.01 5.01
N LYS A 33 6.43 0.40 6.19
CA LYS A 33 6.35 1.10 7.48
C LYS A 33 7.45 2.15 7.66
N ALA A 34 8.64 1.91 7.11
CA ALA A 34 9.75 2.86 7.16
C ALA A 34 9.65 3.98 6.11
N LYS A 35 8.85 3.79 5.06
CA LYS A 35 8.77 4.73 3.94
C LYS A 35 7.90 5.96 4.30
N PRO A 36 8.39 7.19 4.09
CA PRO A 36 7.62 8.40 4.43
C PRO A 36 6.47 8.66 3.45
N PHE A 37 6.68 8.34 2.17
CA PHE A 37 5.72 8.59 1.10
C PHE A 37 5.34 7.31 0.39
N LEU A 38 4.04 7.05 0.33
CA LEU A 38 3.47 5.86 -0.27
C LEU A 38 2.77 6.19 -1.58
N THR A 39 2.75 5.22 -2.50
CA THR A 39 1.78 5.19 -3.60
C THR A 39 0.41 4.75 -3.07
N SER A 40 -0.66 4.97 -3.85
CA SER A 40 -1.99 4.46 -3.49
C SER A 40 -2.04 2.93 -3.34
N ALA A 41 -1.26 2.19 -4.12
CA ALA A 41 -1.15 0.74 -4.01
C ALA A 41 -0.41 0.30 -2.74
N GLU A 42 0.65 1.02 -2.38
CA GLU A 42 1.42 0.77 -1.15
C GLU A 42 0.57 1.09 0.09
N ALA A 43 -0.12 2.23 0.12
CA ALA A 43 -1.03 2.58 1.21
C ALA A 43 -2.19 1.58 1.33
N SER A 44 -2.76 1.16 0.20
CA SER A 44 -3.80 0.11 0.17
C SER A 44 -3.30 -1.20 0.79
N THR A 45 -2.03 -1.55 0.53
CA THR A 45 -1.44 -2.77 1.06
C THR A 45 -1.06 -2.65 2.54
N LEU A 46 -0.50 -1.51 2.95
CA LEU A 46 -0.01 -1.30 4.32
C LEU A 46 -1.16 -1.13 5.32
N PHE A 47 -2.19 -0.37 4.96
CA PHE A 47 -3.34 -0.09 5.82
C PHE A 47 -4.52 -1.03 5.58
N GLU A 48 -4.35 -2.03 4.69
CA GLU A 48 -5.37 -3.03 4.34
C GLU A 48 -6.69 -2.43 3.80
N ILE A 49 -6.65 -1.21 3.28
CA ILE A 49 -7.79 -0.52 2.67
C ILE A 49 -7.81 -0.79 1.17
N GLY A 50 -8.97 -1.14 0.61
CA GLY A 50 -9.11 -1.35 -0.84
C GLY A 50 -8.65 -0.14 -1.67
N ILE A 51 -7.90 -0.37 -2.76
CA ILE A 51 -7.30 0.71 -3.56
C ILE A 51 -8.31 1.74 -4.09
N GLY A 52 -9.53 1.30 -4.42
CA GLY A 52 -10.61 2.22 -4.81
C GLY A 52 -10.94 3.23 -3.72
N ARG A 53 -11.05 2.76 -2.47
CA ARG A 53 -11.31 3.60 -1.30
C ARG A 53 -10.13 4.54 -1.02
N VAL A 54 -8.88 4.05 -1.09
CA VAL A 54 -7.70 4.93 -0.98
C VAL A 54 -7.73 6.05 -2.02
N ARG A 55 -8.03 5.73 -3.29
CA ARG A 55 -8.12 6.73 -4.36
C ARG A 55 -9.26 7.73 -4.17
N SER A 56 -10.36 7.32 -3.55
CA SER A 56 -11.45 8.22 -3.18
C SER A 56 -11.04 9.14 -2.03
N LEU A 57 -10.38 8.63 -1.00
CA LEU A 57 -9.84 9.43 0.11
C LEU A 57 -8.83 10.48 -0.38
N MET A 58 -7.96 10.12 -1.33
CA MET A 58 -7.04 11.08 -1.96
C MET A 58 -7.72 12.21 -2.75
N LYS A 59 -9.04 12.16 -2.95
CA LYS A 59 -9.82 13.21 -3.62
C LYS A 59 -10.73 13.96 -2.64
N ALA A 60 -10.72 13.62 -1.35
CA ALA A 60 -11.49 14.34 -0.35
C ALA A 60 -10.94 15.77 -0.21
N ASP A 61 -11.82 16.72 0.10
CA ASP A 61 -11.46 18.14 0.22
C ASP A 61 -10.48 18.38 1.38
N ASP A 62 -10.50 17.50 2.38
CA ASP A 62 -9.68 17.53 3.58
C ASP A 62 -8.47 16.58 3.53
N ALA A 63 -8.07 16.13 2.33
CA ALA A 63 -6.98 15.17 2.12
C ALA A 63 -5.58 15.80 2.30
N ASP A 64 -5.29 16.28 3.52
CA ASP A 64 -4.03 16.92 3.93
C ASP A 64 -2.79 15.99 3.84
N PHE A 65 -3.00 14.68 3.77
CA PHE A 65 -1.98 13.67 3.60
C PHE A 65 -1.50 13.51 2.15
N VAL A 66 -2.14 14.17 1.17
CA VAL A 66 -1.78 14.06 -0.25
C VAL A 66 -0.73 15.11 -0.61
N VAL A 67 0.42 14.64 -1.07
CA VAL A 67 1.54 15.49 -1.50
C VAL A 67 1.69 15.39 -3.02
N MET A 68 1.81 16.54 -3.69
CA MET A 68 2.20 16.61 -5.09
C MET A 68 3.72 16.50 -5.21
N THR A 69 4.19 15.64 -6.10
CA THR A 69 5.60 15.60 -6.50
C THR A 69 5.77 16.44 -7.76
N ASP A 70 6.95 17.03 -7.98
CA ASP A 70 7.28 17.86 -9.15
C ASP A 70 7.04 17.18 -10.51
N THR A 71 6.91 15.85 -10.52
CA THR A 71 6.36 15.11 -11.65
C THR A 71 4.82 15.06 -11.59
N ILE A 72 4.20 15.75 -12.56
CA ILE A 72 2.75 15.96 -12.80
C ILE A 72 1.85 14.72 -12.61
N ARG A 73 2.40 13.50 -12.62
CA ARG A 73 1.64 12.25 -12.61
C ARG A 73 1.63 11.44 -11.31
N SER A 74 2.32 11.85 -10.24
CA SER A 74 2.40 11.03 -9.03
C SER A 74 2.05 11.75 -7.73
N ARG A 75 0.75 11.93 -7.47
CA ARG A 75 0.29 12.18 -6.09
C ARG A 75 0.81 11.07 -5.17
N ARG A 76 1.46 11.47 -4.07
CA ARG A 76 1.95 10.57 -3.01
C ARG A 76 1.14 10.78 -1.74
N ILE A 77 1.14 9.77 -0.88
CA ILE A 77 0.48 9.79 0.42
C ILE A 77 1.59 9.89 1.47
N HIS A 78 1.57 10.94 2.29
CA HIS A 78 2.43 11.01 3.48
C HIS A 78 1.91 10.01 4.52
N ARG A 79 2.70 8.99 4.85
CA ARG A 79 2.27 7.80 5.61
C ARG A 79 1.64 8.17 6.95
N GLU A 80 2.33 8.97 7.75
CA GLU A 80 1.90 9.28 9.12
C GLU A 80 0.69 10.20 9.16
N THR A 81 0.59 11.15 8.23
CA THR A 81 -0.59 12.01 8.13
C THR A 81 -1.80 11.21 7.68
N PHE A 82 -1.63 10.27 6.74
CA PHE A 82 -2.71 9.38 6.33
C PHE A 82 -3.18 8.48 7.46
N GLU A 83 -2.27 7.91 8.25
CA GLU A 83 -2.62 7.13 9.44
C GLU A 83 -3.46 7.94 10.43
N LYS A 84 -3.04 9.18 10.74
CA LYS A 84 -3.81 10.10 11.59
C LYS A 84 -5.19 10.42 11.01
N TYR A 85 -5.25 10.66 9.70
CA TYR A 85 -6.49 10.90 8.97
C TYR A 85 -7.46 9.72 9.07
N LEU A 86 -6.97 8.49 8.91
CA LEU A 86 -7.80 7.28 9.03
C LEU A 86 -8.39 7.16 10.45
N VAL A 87 -7.57 7.39 11.47
CA VAL A 87 -8.00 7.35 12.87
C VAL A 87 -9.03 8.44 13.18
N SER A 88 -8.80 9.68 12.73
CA SER A 88 -9.73 10.80 13.00
C SER A 88 -11.10 10.62 12.33
N HIS A 89 -11.15 9.88 11.23
CA HIS A 89 -12.39 9.59 10.48
C HIS A 89 -13.02 8.23 10.83
N GLY A 90 -12.45 7.48 11.79
CA GLY A 90 -12.95 6.16 12.17
C GLY A 90 -12.88 5.13 11.03
N ILE A 91 -11.86 5.23 10.18
CA ILE A 91 -11.66 4.35 9.02
C ILE A 91 -10.72 3.21 9.42
N HIS A 92 -11.24 1.99 9.29
CA HIS A 92 -10.51 0.73 9.42
C HIS A 92 -10.62 -0.06 8.11
#